data_AF-A0A962SVU2-F1
#
_entry.id   AF-A0A962SVU2-F1
#
_cell.length_a   1.000
_cell.length_b   1.000
_cell.length_c   1.000
_cell.angle_alpha   90.00
_cell.angle_beta   90.00
_cell.angle_gamma   90.00
#
_symmetry.space_group_name_H-M   'P 1'
#
loop_
_entity.id
_entity.type
_entity.pdbx_description
1 polymer ?
#
loop_
_entity_poly.entity_id
_entity_poly.type
_entity_poly.pdbx_seq_one_letter_code
_entity_poly.pdbx_strand_id
1 'polypeptide(L)'
;MAYAPSTQDWVLRWRVIKPERARQRALADCAVADCQVILEFGPGQCGTLALGPTSFGAGQGDTPAVAEAMALDECGRQEQSCRVVPAECNR
;
A
#
# COMPACT_ATOMS: atom_id res chain seq x y z
N MET A 1 2.08 -2.28 4.48
CA MET A 1 1.24 -2.72 3.36
C MET A 1 1.93 -3.87 2.67
N ALA A 2 1.22 -4.96 2.41
CA ALA A 2 1.70 -6.06 1.61
C ALA A 2 0.87 -6.19 0.31
N TYR A 3 1.49 -6.61 -0.78
CA TYR A 3 0.88 -6.76 -2.10
C TYR A 3 1.42 -8.01 -2.80
N ALA A 4 0.54 -8.71 -3.51
CA ALA A 4 0.84 -9.88 -4.34
C ALA A 4 0.55 -9.55 -5.82
N PRO A 5 1.59 -9.40 -6.67
CA PRO A 5 1.38 -9.09 -8.09
C PRO A 5 0.56 -10.14 -8.85
N SER A 6 0.70 -11.43 -8.50
CA SER A 6 0.03 -12.53 -9.20
C SER A 6 -1.50 -12.52 -9.07
N THR A 7 -2.03 -12.02 -7.97
CA THR A 7 -3.49 -11.96 -7.69
C THR A 7 -4.03 -10.54 -7.59
N GLN A 8 -3.14 -9.55 -7.57
CA GLN A 8 -3.42 -8.16 -7.21
C GLN A 8 -4.02 -7.99 -5.79
N ASP A 9 -3.90 -9.01 -4.94
CA ASP A 9 -4.32 -8.91 -3.54
C ASP A 9 -3.38 -8.00 -2.75
N TRP A 10 -3.94 -7.26 -1.81
CA TRP A 10 -3.17 -6.43 -0.90
C TRP A 10 -3.80 -6.37 0.48
N VAL A 11 -2.96 -6.16 1.48
CA VAL A 11 -3.39 -5.99 2.86
C VAL A 11 -2.63 -4.82 3.50
N LEU A 12 -3.40 -3.96 4.16
CA LEU A 12 -2.86 -2.89 4.97
C LEU A 12 -2.97 -3.22 6.46
N ARG A 13 -1.83 -3.16 7.16
CA ARG A 13 -1.74 -3.26 8.62
C ARG A 13 -0.82 -2.15 9.14
N TRP A 14 -1.39 -1.30 9.99
CA TRP A 14 -0.68 -0.23 10.70
C TRP A 14 -1.10 -0.12 12.17
N ARG A 15 -2.34 -0.53 12.51
CA ARG A 15 -2.89 -0.56 13.89
C ARG A 15 -2.24 -1.64 14.76
N VAL A 16 -0.98 -1.47 15.08
CA VAL A 16 -0.22 -2.36 15.97
C VAL A 16 0.74 -1.54 16.83
N ILE A 17 1.10 -2.08 18.00
CA ILE A 17 1.98 -1.40 18.96
C ILE A 17 3.43 -1.27 18.45
N LYS A 18 3.89 -2.21 17.59
CA LYS A 18 5.27 -2.28 17.09
C LYS A 18 5.31 -2.41 15.56
N PRO A 19 6.16 -1.68 14.84
CA PRO A 19 6.28 -1.77 13.38
C PRO A 19 6.52 -3.19 12.86
N GLU A 20 7.34 -3.99 13.55
CA GLU A 20 7.65 -5.37 13.12
C GLU A 20 6.40 -6.25 13.12
N ARG A 21 5.46 -6.01 14.05
CA ARG A 21 4.17 -6.71 14.06
C ARG A 21 3.28 -6.30 12.90
N ALA A 22 3.42 -5.07 12.40
CA ALA A 22 2.63 -4.57 11.27
C ALA A 22 3.03 -5.34 10.02
N ARG A 23 4.35 -5.45 9.80
CA ARG A 23 4.96 -6.21 8.72
C ARG A 23 4.54 -7.68 8.75
N GLN A 24 4.75 -8.36 9.88
CA GLN A 24 4.41 -9.77 10.03
C GLN A 24 2.92 -10.03 9.78
N ARG A 25 2.04 -9.18 10.31
CA ARG A 25 0.59 -9.33 10.12
C ARG A 25 0.16 -9.03 8.69
N ALA A 26 0.76 -8.04 8.03
CA ALA A 26 0.46 -7.75 6.63
C ALA A 26 0.80 -8.93 5.72
N LEU A 27 1.96 -9.56 5.93
CA LEU A 27 2.36 -10.76 5.17
C LEU A 27 1.48 -11.97 5.49
N ALA A 28 1.21 -12.22 6.78
CA ALA A 28 0.39 -13.34 7.21
C ALA A 28 -1.05 -13.26 6.69
N ASP A 29 -1.64 -12.05 6.64
CA ASP A 29 -3.02 -11.85 6.21
C ASP A 29 -3.16 -11.81 4.68
N CYS A 30 -2.08 -11.52 3.95
CA CYS A 30 -2.05 -11.58 2.49
C CYS A 30 -1.99 -13.04 1.99
N ALA A 31 -1.16 -13.87 2.62
CA ALA A 31 -1.12 -15.33 2.47
C ALA A 31 -0.95 -15.92 1.05
N VAL A 32 -0.52 -15.11 0.07
CA VAL A 32 -0.11 -15.57 -1.28
C VAL A 32 1.43 -15.65 -1.35
N ALA A 33 1.96 -16.61 -2.11
CA ALA A 33 3.39 -16.93 -2.13
C ALA A 33 4.30 -15.77 -2.56
N ASP A 34 3.85 -14.90 -3.46
CA ASP A 34 4.59 -13.74 -3.95
C ASP A 34 4.24 -12.45 -3.21
N CYS A 35 3.53 -12.53 -2.09
CA CYS A 35 3.18 -11.34 -1.33
C CYS A 35 4.38 -10.71 -0.64
N GLN A 36 4.58 -9.40 -0.84
CA GLN A 36 5.72 -8.65 -0.33
C GLN A 36 5.26 -7.37 0.35
N VAL A 37 6.01 -6.93 1.37
CA VAL A 37 5.79 -5.62 1.98
C VAL A 37 6.36 -4.54 1.06
N ILE A 38 5.47 -3.73 0.47
CA ILE A 38 5.82 -2.67 -0.47
C ILE A 38 5.82 -1.27 0.16
N LEU A 39 5.21 -1.11 1.33
CA LEU A 39 5.14 0.18 2.02
C LEU A 39 5.04 0.01 3.54
N GLU A 40 5.86 0.75 4.28
CA GLU A 40 5.82 0.87 5.74
C GLU A 40 5.78 2.36 6.09
N PHE A 41 4.90 2.76 7.01
CA PHE A 41 4.75 4.16 7.41
C PHE A 41 4.46 4.29 8.90
N GLY A 42 4.99 5.35 9.49
CA GLY A 42 4.95 5.62 10.93
C GLY A 42 3.76 6.46 11.38
N PRO A 43 3.69 6.78 12.68
CA PRO A 43 2.67 7.68 13.23
C PRO A 43 2.64 9.03 12.50
N GLY A 44 1.44 9.56 12.31
CA GLY A 44 1.19 10.81 11.58
C GLY A 44 1.18 10.66 10.05
N GLN A 45 1.61 9.52 9.52
CA GLN A 45 1.68 9.28 8.08
C GLN A 45 0.49 8.45 7.59
N CYS A 46 0.10 8.69 6.34
CA CYS A 46 -0.91 7.95 5.61
C CYS A 46 -0.24 7.14 4.51
N GLY A 47 -0.81 5.97 4.21
CA GLY A 47 -0.33 5.09 3.16
C GLY A 47 -1.47 4.51 2.34
N THR A 48 -1.23 4.33 1.05
CA THR A 48 -2.19 3.71 0.12
C THR A 48 -1.48 3.04 -1.07
N LEU A 49 -2.28 2.45 -1.95
CA LEU A 49 -1.88 1.84 -3.20
C LEU A 49 -2.86 2.20 -4.32
N ALA A 50 -2.35 2.30 -5.55
CA ALA A 50 -3.11 2.36 -6.77
C ALA A 50 -2.82 1.13 -7.63
N LEU A 51 -3.86 0.61 -8.28
CA LEU A 51 -3.80 -0.57 -9.14
C LEU A 51 -4.32 -0.22 -10.52
N GLY A 52 -3.64 -0.69 -11.55
CA GLY A 52 -4.23 -0.85 -12.86
C GLY A 52 -4.15 -2.31 -13.34
N PRO A 53 -4.49 -2.58 -14.60
CA PRO A 53 -4.48 -3.94 -15.15
C PRO A 53 -3.13 -4.65 -15.06
N THR A 54 -2.02 -3.91 -15.20
CA THR A 54 -0.67 -4.50 -15.25
C THR A 54 0.37 -3.78 -14.41
N SER A 55 0.00 -2.65 -13.79
CA SER A 55 0.88 -1.90 -12.90
C SER A 55 0.26 -1.67 -11.52
N PHE A 56 1.12 -1.25 -10.60
CA PHE A 56 0.72 -0.76 -9.30
C PHE A 56 1.62 0.40 -8.90
N GLY A 57 1.19 1.16 -7.90
CA GLY A 57 2.01 2.16 -7.22
C GLY A 57 1.63 2.24 -5.75
N ALA A 58 2.59 2.51 -4.89
CA ALA A 58 2.38 2.74 -3.46
C ALA A 58 2.63 4.21 -3.14
N GLY A 59 1.83 4.76 -2.25
CA GLY A 59 1.93 6.17 -1.90
C GLY A 59 1.91 6.38 -0.40
N GLN A 60 2.73 7.33 0.05
CA GLN A 60 2.82 7.73 1.45
C GLN A 60 2.87 9.24 1.57
N GLY A 61 2.25 9.79 2.60
CA GLY A 61 2.35 11.22 2.88
C GLY A 61 1.70 11.59 4.20
N ASP A 62 1.87 12.84 4.62
CA ASP A 62 1.32 13.34 5.87
C ASP A 62 -0.21 13.59 5.80
N THR A 63 -0.78 13.48 4.60
CA THR A 63 -2.22 13.56 4.36
C THR A 63 -2.67 12.45 3.40
N PRO A 64 -3.96 12.04 3.45
CA PRO A 64 -4.52 11.09 2.47
C PRO A 64 -4.29 11.53 1.03
N ALA A 65 -4.53 12.80 0.72
CA ALA A 65 -4.39 13.34 -0.64
C ALA A 65 -2.95 13.22 -1.18
N VAL A 66 -1.94 13.43 -0.34
CA VAL A 66 -0.53 13.27 -0.74
C VAL A 66 -0.22 11.79 -1.00
N ALA A 67 -0.66 10.90 -0.11
CA ALA A 67 -0.46 9.46 -0.31
C ALA A 67 -1.15 8.98 -1.61
N GLU A 68 -2.39 9.39 -1.86
CA GLU A 68 -3.16 9.01 -3.05
C GLU A 68 -2.53 9.54 -4.34
N ALA A 69 -2.10 10.81 -4.35
CA ALA A 69 -1.42 11.40 -5.49
C ALA A 69 -0.11 10.67 -5.82
N MET A 70 0.68 10.30 -4.81
CA MET A 70 1.92 9.55 -5.01
C MET A 70 1.68 8.14 -5.55
N ALA A 71 0.66 7.44 -5.03
CA ALA A 71 0.31 6.10 -5.52
C ALA A 71 -0.13 6.14 -6.99
N LEU A 72 -0.92 7.15 -7.37
CA LEU A 72 -1.34 7.36 -8.76
C LEU A 72 -0.17 7.72 -9.67
N ASP A 73 0.73 8.61 -9.23
CA ASP A 73 1.92 8.97 -10.00
C ASP A 73 2.80 7.75 -10.28
N GLU A 74 3.09 6.94 -9.26
CA GLU A 74 3.93 5.75 -9.42
C GLU A 74 3.29 4.71 -10.34
N CYS A 75 2.00 4.40 -10.14
CA CYS A 75 1.26 3.48 -10.99
C CYS A 75 1.18 4.00 -12.45
N GLY A 76 0.97 5.31 -12.58
CA GLY A 76 0.84 6.08 -13.82
C GLY A 76 2.05 6.04 -14.74
N ARG A 77 3.24 5.75 -14.21
CA ARG A 77 4.49 5.65 -14.99
C ARG A 77 4.49 4.49 -15.97
N GLN A 78 3.67 3.46 -15.71
CA GLN A 78 3.58 2.27 -16.56
C GLN A 78 2.28 2.25 -17.37
N GLU A 79 1.15 2.69 -16.80
CA GLU A 79 -0.14 2.75 -17.49
C GLU A 79 -1.04 3.87 -16.93
N GLN A 80 -1.97 4.38 -17.74
CA GLN A 80 -2.80 5.53 -17.38
C GLN A 80 -4.11 5.16 -16.64
N SER A 81 -4.46 3.88 -16.58
CA SER A 81 -5.77 3.39 -16.09
C SER A 81 -5.79 3.02 -14.60
N CYS A 82 -4.85 3.57 -13.83
CA CYS A 82 -4.72 3.31 -12.40
C CYS A 82 -5.89 3.85 -11.58
N ARG A 83 -6.32 3.06 -10.59
CA ARG A 83 -7.33 3.44 -9.60
C ARG A 83 -6.72 3.38 -8.22
N VAL A 84 -6.82 4.48 -7.50
CA VAL A 84 -6.33 4.58 -6.13
C VAL A 84 -7.35 4.03 -5.14
N VAL A 85 -6.83 3.34 -4.12
CA VAL A 85 -7.61 2.97 -2.94
C VAL A 85 -7.59 4.15 -1.95
N PRO A 86 -8.67 4.41 -1.19
CA PRO A 86 -8.64 5.42 -0.13
C PRO A 86 -7.48 5.21 0.84
N ALA A 87 -6.73 6.26 1.14
CA ALA A 87 -5.61 6.17 2.05
C ALA A 87 -6.04 6.00 3.51
N GLU A 88 -5.20 5.31 4.26
CA GLU A 88 -5.37 5.05 5.69
C GLU A 88 -4.19 5.65 6.45
N CYS A 89 -4.49 6.33 7.56
CA CYS A 89 -3.51 7.08 8.34
C CYS A 89 -3.23 6.42 9.68
N ASN A 90 -1.94 6.32 10.02
CA ASN A 90 -1.49 5.86 11.33
C ASN A 90 -1.63 6.99 12.34
N ARG A 91 -2.79 7.05 13.01
CA ARG A 91 -3.14 8.05 14.03
C ARG A 91 -3.53 7.39 15.34
#